data_AF-A0A7V8AIT1-F1
#
_entry.id   AF-A0A7V8AIT1-F1
#
_cell.length_a   1.000
_cell.length_b   1.000
_cell.length_c   1.000
_cell.angle_alpha   90.00
_cell.angle_beta   90.00
_cell.angle_gamma   90.00
#
_symmetry.space_group_name_H-M   'P 1'
#
loop_
_entity.id
_entity.type
_entity.pdbx_description
1 polymer ?
#
loop_
_entity_poly.entity_id
_entity_poly.type
_entity_poly.pdbx_seq_one_letter_code
_entity_poly.pdbx_strand_id
1 'polypeptide(L)'
;MTVPAKQLDKEFFDLAGAEGVTDIEELNKVLDRAVALRTFLTADDRIEKVAAFVAEHFKEKVLPLGYKAFLVSVNREACAKYKRALDTLLPPEWSEAIYTENAADGVDRPLVAEIQLSPEREADVRLMFKKAAEEPKILIVTDKLLTGYDAPLLYCLYLDKPMCDHVLLQAIARVNRPYVDANGVQKRVGGLSSISSACCANSRRPYSSIPRTSAASSRISICS
;
A
#
# COMPACT_ATOMS: atom_id res chain seq x y z
N MET A 1 16.17 16.34 17.77
CA MET A 1 16.03 17.15 16.54
C MET A 1 14.99 16.46 15.66
N THR A 2 13.78 17.02 15.52
CA THR A 2 12.78 16.49 14.58
C THR A 2 13.13 16.96 13.18
N VAL A 3 13.72 16.08 12.38
CA VAL A 3 13.97 16.36 10.96
C VAL A 3 12.60 16.52 10.28
N PRO A 4 12.35 17.60 9.51
CA PRO A 4 11.08 17.79 8.82
C PRO A 4 10.83 16.65 7.83
N ALA A 5 9.62 16.09 7.79
CA ALA A 5 9.26 14.96 6.90
C ALA A 5 9.63 15.23 5.42
N LYS A 6 9.41 16.48 4.95
CA LYS A 6 9.76 16.91 3.58
C LYS A 6 11.25 16.82 3.27
N GLN A 7 12.10 16.96 4.28
CA GLN A 7 13.55 16.85 4.11
C GLN A 7 13.96 15.39 3.98
N LEU A 8 13.38 14.49 4.79
CA LEU A 8 13.61 13.05 4.70
C LEU A 8 13.17 12.48 3.35
N ASP A 9 12.00 12.91 2.85
CA ASP A 9 11.52 12.50 1.52
C ASP A 9 12.49 12.96 0.41
N LYS A 10 12.98 14.20 0.50
CA LYS A 10 13.92 14.74 -0.48
C LYS A 10 15.25 13.97 -0.47
N GLU A 11 15.82 13.76 0.72
CA GLU A 11 17.06 12.99 0.88
C GLU A 11 16.92 11.57 0.32
N PHE A 12 15.75 10.95 0.51
CA PHE A 12 15.44 9.64 -0.06
C PHE A 12 15.40 9.66 -1.58
N PHE A 13 14.66 10.59 -2.19
CA PHE A 13 14.57 10.66 -3.66
C PHE A 13 15.90 11.05 -4.31
N ASP A 14 16.70 11.89 -3.65
CA ASP A 14 18.04 12.24 -4.10
C ASP A 14 18.96 10.99 -4.08
N LEU A 15 18.88 10.17 -3.02
CA LEU A 15 19.66 8.94 -2.89
C LEU A 15 19.20 7.85 -3.86
N ALA A 16 17.89 7.65 -4.01
CA ALA A 16 17.32 6.71 -4.96
C ALA A 16 17.61 7.10 -6.42
N GLY A 17 17.59 8.40 -6.74
CA GLY A 17 17.94 8.92 -8.05
C GLY A 17 19.43 8.75 -8.36
N ALA A 18 20.31 8.94 -7.37
CA ALA A 18 21.75 8.71 -7.53
C ALA A 18 22.09 7.23 -7.76
N GLU A 19 21.35 6.32 -7.14
CA GLU A 19 21.55 4.86 -7.28
C GLU A 19 20.85 4.28 -8.51
N GLY A 20 20.02 5.07 -9.22
CA GLY A 20 19.36 4.62 -10.44
C GLY A 20 18.35 3.49 -10.19
N VAL A 21 17.65 3.51 -9.06
CA VAL A 21 16.75 2.42 -8.62
C VAL A 21 15.72 2.07 -9.70
N THR A 22 15.78 0.84 -10.19
CA THR A 22 14.87 0.33 -11.23
C THR A 22 13.89 -0.73 -10.73
N ASP A 23 14.17 -1.34 -9.58
CA ASP A 23 13.36 -2.41 -9.01
C ASP A 23 13.12 -2.26 -7.49
N ILE A 24 12.31 -3.17 -6.93
CA ILE A 24 11.92 -3.17 -5.52
C ILE A 24 13.10 -3.55 -4.61
N GLU A 25 14.02 -4.40 -5.06
CA GLU A 25 15.15 -4.86 -4.24
C GLU A 25 16.16 -3.73 -4.02
N GLU A 26 16.48 -2.97 -5.06
CA GLU A 26 17.31 -1.77 -4.98
C GLU A 26 16.66 -0.70 -4.11
N LEU A 27 15.34 -0.50 -4.26
CA LEU A 27 14.57 0.42 -3.41
C LEU A 27 14.67 0.06 -1.92
N ASN A 28 14.61 -1.23 -1.59
CA ASN A 28 14.74 -1.71 -0.22
C ASN A 28 16.14 -1.45 0.36
N LYS A 29 17.20 -1.62 -0.44
CA LYS A 29 18.58 -1.32 -0.01
C LYS A 29 18.75 0.17 0.32
N VAL A 30 18.15 1.04 -0.49
CA VAL A 30 18.12 2.50 -0.25
C VAL A 30 17.36 2.83 1.03
N LEU A 31 16.18 2.22 1.24
CA LEU A 31 15.41 2.36 2.47
C LEU A 31 16.16 1.89 3.72
N ASP A 32 16.93 0.82 3.62
CA ASP A 32 17.71 0.29 4.74
C ASP A 32 18.86 1.20 5.16
N ARG A 33 19.42 1.97 4.22
CA ARG A 33 20.41 3.02 4.50
C ARG A 33 19.76 4.29 5.05
N ALA A 34 18.53 4.59 4.64
CA ALA A 34 17.74 5.74 5.09
C ALA A 34 17.06 5.50 6.45
N VAL A 35 17.85 5.19 7.48
CA VAL A 35 17.34 4.82 8.83
C VAL A 35 16.39 5.85 9.41
N ALA A 36 16.70 7.15 9.29
CA ALA A 36 15.86 8.23 9.81
C ALA A 36 14.45 8.24 9.19
N LEU A 37 14.36 8.01 7.88
CA LEU A 37 13.08 7.90 7.18
C LEU A 37 12.32 6.65 7.62
N ARG A 38 12.99 5.50 7.73
CA ARG A 38 12.35 4.26 8.19
C ARG A 38 11.77 4.41 9.60
N THR A 39 12.52 5.02 10.52
CA THR A 39 12.04 5.32 11.88
C THR A 39 10.85 6.26 11.85
N PHE A 40 10.89 7.31 11.02
CA PHE A 40 9.76 8.22 10.86
C PHE A 40 8.50 7.52 10.32
N LEU A 41 8.64 6.66 9.31
CA LEU A 41 7.53 5.93 8.70
C LEU A 41 6.91 4.89 9.64
N THR A 42 7.69 4.40 10.62
CA THR A 42 7.27 3.40 11.61
C THR A 42 6.83 4.03 12.95
N ALA A 43 6.77 5.36 13.05
CA ALA A 43 6.33 6.07 14.24
C ALA A 43 4.84 5.82 14.53
N ASP A 44 4.50 5.51 15.79
CA ASP A 44 3.15 5.10 16.18
C ASP A 44 2.12 6.19 15.91
N ASP A 45 2.44 7.44 16.21
CA ASP A 45 1.56 8.60 15.98
C ASP A 45 1.22 8.79 14.49
N ARG A 46 2.16 8.45 13.61
CA ARG A 46 1.98 8.52 12.16
C ARG A 46 1.12 7.35 11.69
N ILE A 47 1.43 6.14 12.13
CA ILE A 47 0.69 4.92 11.78
C ILE A 47 -0.77 5.05 12.18
N GLU A 48 -1.06 5.55 13.38
CA GLU A 48 -2.43 5.78 13.84
C GLU A 48 -3.19 6.77 12.94
N LYS A 49 -2.56 7.89 12.56
CA LYS A 49 -3.16 8.88 11.65
C LYS A 49 -3.43 8.30 10.27
N VAL A 50 -2.48 7.53 9.73
CA VAL A 50 -2.64 6.89 8.41
C VAL A 50 -3.69 5.79 8.48
N ALA A 51 -3.72 4.98 9.54
CA ALA A 51 -4.74 3.96 9.75
C ALA A 51 -6.15 4.55 9.88
N ALA A 52 -6.30 5.67 10.59
CA ALA A 52 -7.55 6.41 10.68
C ALA A 52 -8.05 6.87 9.30
N PHE A 53 -7.17 7.48 8.51
CA PHE A 53 -7.47 7.88 7.14
C PHE A 53 -7.87 6.69 6.25
N VAL A 54 -7.10 5.59 6.31
CA VAL A 54 -7.36 4.37 5.55
C VAL A 54 -8.72 3.78 5.92
N ALA A 55 -9.03 3.68 7.22
CA ALA A 55 -10.28 3.12 7.71
C ALA A 55 -11.49 3.96 7.29
N GLU A 56 -11.40 5.29 7.39
CA GLU A 56 -12.45 6.22 6.96
C GLU A 56 -12.67 6.13 5.44
N HIS A 57 -11.62 6.32 4.64
CA HIS A 57 -11.71 6.27 3.19
C HIS A 57 -12.20 4.91 2.69
N PHE A 58 -11.74 3.82 3.30
CA PHE A 58 -12.19 2.47 2.96
C PHE A 58 -13.69 2.30 3.19
N LYS A 59 -14.20 2.70 4.36
CA LYS A 59 -15.62 2.61 4.72
C LYS A 59 -16.51 3.45 3.81
N GLU A 60 -16.08 4.65 3.46
CA GLU A 60 -16.90 5.58 2.68
C GLU A 60 -16.85 5.37 1.16
N LYS A 61 -15.70 4.95 0.62
CA LYS A 61 -15.48 4.95 -0.84
C LYS A 61 -15.31 3.56 -1.42
N VAL A 62 -14.65 2.66 -0.71
CA VAL A 62 -14.26 1.36 -1.27
C VAL A 62 -15.27 0.27 -0.93
N LEU A 63 -15.67 0.20 0.34
CA LEU A 63 -16.62 -0.79 0.86
C LEU A 63 -17.98 -0.74 0.17
N PRO A 64 -18.61 0.43 -0.09
CA PRO A 64 -19.92 0.49 -0.76
C PRO A 64 -19.90 -0.01 -2.20
N LEU A 65 -18.71 -0.02 -2.83
CA LEU A 65 -18.52 -0.53 -4.19
C LEU A 65 -18.25 -2.06 -4.21
N GLY A 66 -18.13 -2.70 -3.04
CA GLY A 66 -17.83 -4.13 -2.94
C GLY A 66 -16.39 -4.50 -3.33
N TYR A 67 -15.49 -3.52 -3.38
CA TYR A 67 -14.09 -3.75 -3.72
C TYR A 67 -13.19 -3.90 -2.51
N LYS A 68 -11.96 -4.37 -2.76
CA LYS A 68 -10.93 -4.59 -1.75
C LYS A 68 -9.77 -3.61 -1.89
N ALA A 69 -8.95 -3.51 -0.84
CA ALA A 69 -7.83 -2.59 -0.78
C ALA A 69 -6.54 -3.25 -0.30
N PHE A 70 -5.41 -2.71 -0.74
CA PHE A 70 -4.08 -3.02 -0.23
C PHE A 70 -3.55 -1.82 0.54
N LEU A 71 -2.86 -2.07 1.64
CA LEU A 71 -2.05 -1.10 2.36
C LEU A 71 -0.60 -1.55 2.32
N VAL A 72 0.23 -0.82 1.58
CA VAL A 72 1.65 -1.12 1.40
C VAL A 72 2.45 -0.34 2.42
N SER A 73 3.17 -1.04 3.28
CA SER A 73 4.03 -0.45 4.31
C SER A 73 5.51 -0.68 4.03
N VAL A 74 6.37 0.09 4.71
CA VAL A 74 7.82 0.04 4.50
C VAL A 74 8.49 -1.26 4.94
N ASN A 75 7.99 -1.88 6.01
CA ASN A 75 8.60 -3.06 6.61
C ASN A 75 7.57 -3.83 7.46
N ARG A 76 8.02 -4.95 8.02
CA ARG A 76 7.17 -5.88 8.79
C ARG A 76 6.68 -5.29 10.09
N GLU A 77 7.50 -4.46 10.72
CA GLU A 77 7.13 -3.75 11.94
C GLU A 77 5.96 -2.79 11.67
N ALA A 78 6.04 -2.01 10.59
CA ALA A 78 4.95 -1.14 10.15
C ALA A 78 3.71 -1.95 9.78
N CYS A 79 3.82 -3.07 9.06
CA CYS A 79 2.69 -3.98 8.81
C CYS A 79 1.97 -4.40 10.09
N ALA A 80 2.73 -4.87 11.08
CA ALA A 80 2.20 -5.37 12.35
C ALA A 80 1.53 -4.23 13.14
N LYS A 81 2.15 -3.05 13.19
CA LYS A 81 1.56 -1.85 13.79
C LYS A 81 0.29 -1.38 13.07
N TYR A 82 0.27 -1.41 11.73
CA TYR A 82 -0.92 -1.08 10.95
C TYR A 82 -2.06 -2.04 11.21
N LYS A 83 -1.79 -3.35 11.32
CA LYS A 83 -2.80 -4.35 11.66
C LYS A 83 -3.44 -4.02 13.01
N ARG A 84 -2.61 -3.81 14.03
CA ARG A 84 -3.09 -3.41 15.36
C ARG A 84 -3.88 -2.10 15.33
N ALA A 85 -3.42 -1.09 14.59
CA ALA A 85 -4.10 0.19 14.48
C ALA A 85 -5.41 0.12 13.69
N LEU A 86 -5.50 -0.75 12.67
CA LEU A 86 -6.75 -0.95 11.93
C LEU A 86 -7.77 -1.77 12.73
N ASP A 87 -7.32 -2.74 13.53
CA ASP A 87 -8.18 -3.56 14.38
C ASP A 87 -8.88 -2.77 15.49
N THR A 88 -8.36 -1.60 15.86
CA THR A 88 -9.05 -0.67 16.78
C THR A 88 -10.11 0.19 16.08
N LEU A 89 -10.03 0.32 14.75
CA LEU A 89 -10.86 1.22 13.93
C LEU A 89 -11.89 0.51 13.05
N LEU A 90 -11.65 -0.78 12.79
CA LEU A 90 -12.42 -1.66 11.92
C LEU A 90 -12.55 -3.04 12.59
N PRO A 91 -13.53 -3.86 12.18
CA PRO A 91 -13.60 -5.25 12.59
C PRO A 91 -12.26 -5.97 12.28
N PRO A 92 -11.67 -6.70 13.24
CA PRO A 92 -10.36 -7.34 13.05
C PRO A 92 -10.31 -8.31 11.86
N GLU A 93 -11.43 -8.92 11.50
CA GLU A 93 -11.54 -9.81 10.35
C GLU A 93 -11.41 -9.09 8.99
N TRP A 94 -11.60 -7.77 8.94
CA TRP A 94 -11.53 -7.01 7.69
C TRP A 94 -10.11 -6.77 7.20
N SER A 95 -9.12 -6.85 8.08
CA SER A 95 -7.73 -6.57 7.74
C SER A 95 -6.85 -7.76 8.10
N GLU A 96 -5.87 -8.05 7.26
CA GLU A 96 -4.90 -9.11 7.52
C GLU A 96 -3.52 -8.70 7.03
N ALA A 97 -2.47 -9.02 7.80
CA ALA A 97 -1.10 -8.67 7.45
C ALA A 97 -0.36 -9.85 6.83
N ILE A 98 0.25 -9.61 5.66
CA ILE A 98 1.02 -10.62 4.94
C ILE A 98 2.42 -10.07 4.65
N TYR A 99 3.41 -10.74 5.23
CA TYR A 99 4.82 -10.44 4.98
C TYR A 99 5.68 -11.70 5.09
N THR A 100 6.96 -11.56 4.72
CA THR A 100 7.92 -12.66 4.73
C THR A 100 8.44 -12.92 6.14
N GLU A 101 8.40 -14.18 6.55
CA GLU A 101 8.93 -14.64 7.85
C GLU A 101 10.44 -14.37 7.96
N ASN A 102 10.91 -14.09 9.18
CA ASN A 102 12.33 -14.11 9.51
C ASN A 102 12.52 -14.55 10.96
N ALA A 103 13.44 -15.48 11.15
CA ALA A 103 13.77 -16.05 12.45
C ALA A 103 14.15 -14.98 13.50
N ALA A 104 14.75 -13.86 13.08
CA ALA A 104 15.14 -12.78 13.99
C ALA A 104 13.93 -12.04 14.60
N ASP A 105 12.78 -11.99 13.91
CA ASP A 105 11.63 -11.22 14.40
C ASP A 105 11.05 -11.82 15.69
N GLY A 106 11.20 -13.12 15.93
CA GLY A 106 10.72 -13.80 17.14
C GLY A 106 11.36 -13.31 18.43
N VAL A 107 12.58 -12.75 18.35
CA VAL A 107 13.32 -12.20 19.50
C VAL A 107 13.28 -10.68 19.48
N ASP A 108 13.50 -10.08 18.32
CA ASP A 108 13.69 -8.63 18.20
C ASP A 108 12.36 -7.87 18.13
N ARG A 109 11.28 -8.52 17.69
CA ARG A 109 10.00 -7.87 17.34
C ARG A 109 8.78 -8.73 17.71
N PRO A 110 8.41 -8.79 19.00
CA PRO A 110 7.32 -9.66 19.46
C PRO A 110 5.99 -9.40 18.76
N LEU A 111 5.65 -8.14 18.45
CA LEU A 111 4.42 -7.79 17.73
C LEU A 111 4.38 -8.36 16.30
N VAL A 112 5.53 -8.44 15.63
CA VAL A 112 5.64 -9.02 14.29
C VAL A 112 5.43 -10.53 14.39
N ALA A 113 6.04 -11.19 15.37
CA ALA A 113 5.85 -12.62 15.58
C ALA A 113 4.40 -12.97 15.96
N GLU A 114 3.72 -12.12 16.73
CA GLU A 114 2.32 -12.32 17.13
C GLU A 114 1.34 -12.26 15.95
N ILE A 115 1.56 -11.31 15.02
CA ILE A 115 0.68 -11.06 13.88
C ILE A 115 1.03 -11.95 12.68
N GLN A 116 2.21 -12.56 12.67
CA GLN A 116 2.68 -13.38 11.57
C GLN A 116 1.74 -14.59 11.35
N LEU A 117 1.24 -14.71 10.13
CA LEU A 117 0.42 -15.85 9.74
C LEU A 117 1.25 -17.10 9.52
N SER A 118 0.63 -18.26 9.79
CA SER A 118 1.16 -19.53 9.30
C SER A 118 1.09 -19.59 7.77
N PRO A 119 1.98 -20.34 7.09
CA PRO A 119 1.94 -20.48 5.64
C PRO A 119 0.60 -20.97 5.09
N GLU A 120 -0.07 -21.87 5.83
CA GLU A 120 -1.40 -22.40 5.50
C GLU A 120 -2.45 -21.31 5.56
N ARG A 121 -2.48 -20.54 6.67
CA ARG A 121 -3.43 -19.44 6.84
C ARG A 121 -3.20 -18.34 5.82
N GLU A 122 -1.95 -18.03 5.49
CA GLU A 122 -1.63 -17.07 4.44
C GLU A 122 -2.17 -17.52 3.07
N ALA A 123 -2.02 -18.80 2.72
CA ALA A 123 -2.55 -19.34 1.48
C ALA A 123 -4.08 -19.23 1.42
N ASP A 124 -4.76 -19.54 2.52
CA ASP A 124 -6.21 -19.41 2.65
C ASP A 124 -6.66 -17.96 2.51
N VAL A 125 -6.00 -17.03 3.21
CA VAL A 125 -6.30 -15.59 3.14
C VAL A 125 -6.15 -15.08 1.70
N ARG A 126 -5.08 -15.48 0.99
CA ARG A 126 -4.87 -15.12 -0.42
C ARG A 126 -5.95 -15.70 -1.33
N LEU A 127 -6.49 -16.87 -1.03
CA LEU A 127 -7.58 -17.44 -1.80
C LEU A 127 -8.91 -16.73 -1.53
N MET A 128 -9.22 -16.46 -0.25
CA MET A 128 -10.43 -15.75 0.18
C MET A 128 -10.43 -14.30 -0.31
N PHE A 129 -9.27 -13.64 -0.34
CA PHE A 129 -9.17 -12.27 -0.81
C PHE A 129 -9.65 -12.08 -2.27
N LYS A 130 -9.59 -13.13 -3.10
CA LYS A 130 -10.10 -13.07 -4.49
C LYS A 130 -11.63 -13.07 -4.60
N LYS A 131 -12.36 -13.35 -3.52
CA LYS A 131 -13.82 -13.39 -3.47
C LYS A 131 -14.36 -12.13 -2.80
N ALA A 132 -15.37 -11.48 -3.40
CA ALA A 132 -15.88 -10.19 -2.93
C ALA A 132 -16.60 -10.27 -1.57
N ALA A 133 -17.32 -11.37 -1.33
CA ALA A 133 -18.08 -11.58 -0.10
C ALA A 133 -17.23 -12.09 1.08
N GLU A 134 -16.01 -12.56 0.82
CA GLU A 134 -15.16 -13.15 1.85
C GLU A 134 -14.22 -12.12 2.46
N GLU A 135 -13.84 -12.39 3.70
CA GLU A 135 -12.79 -11.65 4.41
C GLU A 135 -11.40 -12.23 4.11
N PRO A 136 -10.32 -11.44 4.23
CA PRO A 136 -10.29 -10.01 4.58
C PRO A 136 -10.60 -9.11 3.36
N LYS A 137 -10.91 -7.85 3.65
CA LYS A 137 -11.11 -6.78 2.64
C LYS A 137 -9.89 -5.90 2.43
N ILE A 138 -9.01 -5.81 3.43
CA ILE A 138 -7.78 -5.04 3.40
C ILE A 138 -6.61 -6.00 3.63
N LEU A 139 -5.66 -6.05 2.70
CA LEU A 139 -4.38 -6.72 2.94
C LEU A 139 -3.28 -5.69 3.23
N ILE A 140 -2.60 -5.88 4.35
CA ILE A 140 -1.48 -5.06 4.77
C ILE A 140 -0.21 -5.80 4.36
N VAL A 141 0.50 -5.26 3.39
CA VAL A 141 1.62 -5.92 2.74
C VAL A 141 2.87 -5.07 2.80
N THR A 142 4.03 -5.72 2.68
CA THR A 142 5.29 -5.05 2.32
C THR A 142 5.44 -5.14 0.80
N ASP A 143 6.48 -5.81 0.32
CA ASP A 143 6.67 -6.08 -1.11
C ASP A 143 6.04 -7.41 -1.54
N LYS A 144 5.79 -8.28 -0.56
CA LYS A 144 5.10 -9.54 -0.75
C LYS A 144 3.72 -9.24 -1.34
N LEU A 145 3.37 -9.88 -2.45
CA LEU A 145 2.13 -9.68 -3.23
C LEU A 145 2.08 -8.43 -4.12
N LEU A 146 3.09 -7.55 -4.13
CA LEU A 146 3.19 -6.52 -5.18
C LEU A 146 3.60 -7.11 -6.52
N THR A 147 4.26 -8.27 -6.49
CA THR A 147 4.66 -9.06 -7.65
C THR A 147 3.95 -10.42 -7.65
N GLY A 148 3.36 -10.79 -8.79
CA GLY A 148 2.81 -12.13 -9.02
C GLY A 148 1.45 -12.45 -8.37
N TYR A 149 0.86 -11.55 -7.59
CA TYR A 149 -0.50 -11.74 -7.06
C TYR A 149 -1.53 -11.02 -7.93
N ASP A 150 -2.46 -11.80 -8.49
CA ASP A 150 -3.55 -11.28 -9.32
C ASP A 150 -4.85 -11.23 -8.52
N ALA A 151 -5.32 -10.01 -8.27
CA ALA A 151 -6.53 -9.72 -7.50
C ALA A 151 -7.42 -8.74 -8.28
N PRO A 152 -8.35 -9.22 -9.11
CA PRO A 152 -9.16 -8.35 -9.96
C PRO A 152 -10.10 -7.41 -9.16
N LEU A 153 -10.48 -7.84 -7.95
CA LEU A 153 -11.29 -7.07 -7.00
C LEU A 153 -10.53 -5.95 -6.27
N LEU A 154 -9.21 -5.87 -6.44
CA LEU A 154 -8.39 -4.85 -5.81
C LEU A 154 -8.64 -3.50 -6.49
N TYR A 155 -9.26 -2.56 -5.78
CA TYR A 155 -9.59 -1.24 -6.33
C TYR A 155 -8.71 -0.13 -5.79
N CYS A 156 -8.34 -0.20 -4.52
CA CYS A 156 -7.57 0.84 -3.85
C CYS A 156 -6.21 0.29 -3.40
N LEU A 157 -5.15 1.07 -3.64
CA LEU A 157 -3.79 0.80 -3.18
C LEU A 157 -3.32 1.99 -2.35
N TYR A 158 -3.32 1.83 -1.02
CA TYR A 158 -2.74 2.78 -0.09
C TYR A 158 -1.24 2.55 -0.03
N LEU A 159 -0.46 3.59 -0.32
CA LEU A 159 1.00 3.51 -0.36
C LEU A 159 1.58 4.31 0.79
N ASP A 160 2.10 3.60 1.78
CA ASP A 160 2.84 4.13 2.92
C ASP A 160 4.34 3.79 2.85
N LYS A 161 4.82 3.53 1.63
CA LYS A 161 6.21 3.26 1.31
C LYS A 161 6.62 4.19 0.18
N PRO A 162 7.71 4.96 0.32
CA PRO A 162 8.17 5.81 -0.76
C PRO A 162 8.67 4.91 -1.90
N MET A 163 8.08 5.09 -3.09
CA MET A 163 8.43 4.34 -4.30
C MET A 163 8.76 5.30 -5.43
N CYS A 164 9.73 4.93 -6.25
CA CYS A 164 10.15 5.70 -7.42
C CYS A 164 9.41 5.25 -8.68
N ASP A 165 9.28 6.18 -9.64
CA ASP A 165 8.43 6.15 -10.84
C ASP A 165 8.19 4.75 -11.44
N HIS A 166 9.24 4.03 -11.80
CA HIS A 166 9.12 2.73 -12.47
C HIS A 166 8.53 1.64 -11.57
N VAL A 167 8.96 1.57 -10.31
CA VAL A 167 8.46 0.60 -9.33
C VAL A 167 7.00 0.87 -8.99
N LEU A 168 6.65 2.15 -8.82
CA LEU A 168 5.28 2.59 -8.58
C LEU A 168 4.34 2.22 -9.73
N LEU A 169 4.74 2.52 -10.97
CA LEU A 169 3.94 2.20 -12.15
C LEU A 169 3.77 0.70 -12.33
N GLN A 170 4.81 -0.10 -12.04
CA GLN A 170 4.72 -1.55 -12.08
C GLN A 170 3.72 -2.09 -11.04
N ALA A 171 3.77 -1.60 -9.80
CA ALA A 171 2.81 -2.00 -8.76
C ALA A 171 1.37 -1.65 -9.16
N ILE A 172 1.15 -0.42 -9.64
CA ILE A 172 -0.17 0.07 -10.08
C ILE A 172 -0.72 -0.75 -11.26
N ALA A 173 0.10 -0.98 -12.29
CA ALA A 173 -0.34 -1.68 -13.50
C ALA A 173 -0.79 -3.12 -13.21
N ARG A 174 -0.25 -3.75 -12.15
CA ARG A 174 -0.62 -5.12 -11.76
C ARG A 174 -1.95 -5.17 -11.02
N VAL A 175 -2.26 -4.17 -10.20
CA VAL A 175 -3.49 -4.13 -9.41
C VAL A 175 -4.70 -3.61 -10.21
N ASN A 176 -4.46 -2.90 -11.31
CA ASN A 176 -5.53 -2.34 -12.16
C ASN A 176 -5.99 -3.32 -13.27
N ARG A 177 -6.20 -4.59 -12.92
CA ARG A 177 -6.76 -5.58 -13.86
C ARG A 177 -8.26 -5.30 -14.07
N PRO A 178 -8.77 -5.41 -15.31
CA PRO A 178 -10.20 -5.27 -15.58
C PRO A 178 -10.98 -6.39 -14.89
N TYR A 179 -12.06 -6.02 -14.23
CA TYR A 179 -12.98 -6.95 -13.57
C TYR A 179 -14.39 -6.70 -14.08
N VAL A 180 -15.12 -7.78 -14.35
CA VAL A 180 -16.53 -7.75 -14.70
C VAL A 180 -17.27 -8.47 -13.59
N ASP A 181 -18.18 -7.75 -12.93
CA ASP A 181 -19.03 -8.36 -11.92
C ASP A 181 -20.06 -9.32 -12.56
N ALA A 182 -20.67 -10.19 -11.75
CA ALA A 182 -21.69 -11.14 -12.17
C ALA A 182 -22.88 -10.49 -12.92
N ASN A 183 -23.11 -9.20 -12.68
CA ASN A 183 -24.15 -8.39 -13.34
C ASN A 183 -23.71 -7.77 -14.68
N GLY A 184 -22.52 -8.11 -15.19
CA GLY A 184 -21.97 -7.54 -16.44
C GLY A 184 -21.43 -6.12 -16.29
N VAL A 185 -21.45 -5.55 -15.08
CA VAL A 185 -20.89 -4.22 -14.79
C VAL A 185 -19.38 -4.34 -14.77
N GLN A 186 -18.74 -3.73 -15.77
CA GLN A 186 -17.29 -3.58 -15.77
C GLN A 186 -16.90 -2.58 -14.69
N LYS A 187 -15.89 -2.93 -13.89
CA LYS A 187 -15.17 -1.98 -13.03
C LYS A 187 -14.75 -0.83 -13.94
N ARG A 188 -15.36 0.35 -13.75
CA ARG A 188 -14.88 1.57 -14.40
C ARG A 188 -13.42 1.68 -13.99
N VAL A 189 -12.51 1.46 -14.95
CA VAL A 189 -11.08 1.63 -14.75
C VAL A 189 -10.95 3.07 -14.29
N GLY A 190 -10.78 3.26 -12.98
CA GLY A 190 -10.42 4.56 -12.47
C GLY A 190 -9.15 4.90 -13.22
N GLY A 191 -9.14 6.08 -13.86
CA GLY A 191 -7.85 6.70 -14.14
C GLY A 191 -7.02 6.67 -12.85
N LEU A 192 -5.73 6.96 -12.95
CA LEU A 192 -4.86 7.07 -11.77
C LEU A 192 -5.43 7.98 -10.63
N SER A 193 -6.56 8.66 -10.83
CA SER A 193 -7.37 9.37 -9.85
C SER A 193 -8.00 8.54 -8.71
N SER A 194 -8.27 7.23 -8.84
CA SER A 194 -8.76 6.41 -7.69
C SER A 194 -7.65 5.69 -6.93
N ILE A 195 -6.43 5.73 -7.49
CA ILE A 195 -5.21 5.53 -6.72
C ILE A 195 -5.09 6.81 -5.91
N SER A 196 -5.79 6.83 -4.77
CA SER A 196 -5.44 7.75 -3.71
C SER A 196 -4.03 7.36 -3.31
N SER A 197 -3.05 7.94 -4.01
CA SER A 197 -1.77 8.22 -3.44
C SER A 197 -2.07 9.03 -2.18
N ALA A 198 -2.30 8.32 -1.08
CA ALA A 198 -2.04 8.80 0.25
C ALA A 198 -0.53 9.06 0.46
N CYS A 199 0.26 9.16 -0.63
CA CYS A 199 1.35 10.12 -0.71
C CYS A 199 0.79 11.47 -0.26
N CYS A 200 1.07 11.79 1.00
CA CYS A 200 0.84 13.07 1.66
C CYS A 200 -0.34 13.12 2.64
N ALA A 201 -0.29 12.32 3.71
CA ALA A 201 -0.86 12.76 4.99
C ALA A 201 -0.16 14.03 5.55
N ASN A 202 0.91 14.56 4.92
CA ASN A 202 1.57 15.78 5.40
C ASN A 202 2.18 16.73 4.34
N SER A 203 1.69 16.70 3.10
CA SER A 203 2.23 17.55 2.04
C SER A 203 1.14 17.94 1.03
N ARG A 204 0.72 19.21 1.10
CA ARG A 204 -0.12 19.83 0.06
C ARG A 204 0.66 19.86 -1.27
N ARG A 205 0.66 18.79 -2.04
CA ARG A 205 1.05 18.81 -3.46
C ARG A 205 0.02 18.05 -4.31
N PRO A 206 -0.51 18.67 -5.36
CA PRO A 206 -1.34 18.00 -6.35
C PRO A 206 -0.49 17.08 -7.23
N TYR A 207 -1.14 16.06 -7.78
CA TYR A 207 -0.65 14.99 -8.67
C TYR A 207 -0.02 15.50 -10.00
N SER A 208 0.28 16.79 -10.14
CA SER A 208 0.56 17.45 -11.41
C SER A 208 2.02 17.33 -11.91
N SER A 209 2.89 16.59 -11.22
CA SER A 209 4.32 16.52 -11.56
C SER A 209 4.83 15.15 -12.02
N ILE A 210 3.93 14.23 -12.40
CA ILE A 210 4.34 13.02 -13.13
C ILE A 210 4.56 13.42 -14.60
N PRO A 211 5.73 13.15 -15.21
CA PRO A 211 5.93 13.41 -16.62
C PRO A 211 4.88 12.61 -17.41
N ARG A 212 4.12 13.28 -18.27
CA ARG A 212 3.25 12.62 -19.25
C ARG A 212 4.15 11.88 -20.25
N THR A 213 4.52 10.64 -19.95
CA THR A 213 5.08 9.75 -20.96
C THR A 213 3.95 9.37 -21.91
N SER A 214 4.15 9.75 -23.16
CA SER A 214 3.17 9.73 -24.24
C SER A 214 2.86 8.30 -24.70
N ALA A 215 1.81 7.68 -24.18
CA ALA A 215 1.15 6.53 -24.83
C ALA A 215 -0.20 6.18 -24.19
N ALA A 216 -1.16 7.10 -24.17
CA ALA A 216 -2.60 6.79 -24.09
C ALA A 216 -3.41 8.07 -24.25
N SER A 217 -3.64 8.47 -25.50
CA SER A 217 -4.65 9.47 -25.83
C SER A 217 -6.01 8.83 -25.65
N SER A 218 -6.73 9.18 -24.58
CA SER A 218 -8.18 8.99 -24.47
C SER A 218 -8.72 10.05 -23.51
N ARG A 219 -9.54 10.95 -24.05
CA ARG A 219 -10.06 12.16 -23.42
C ARG A 219 -10.80 11.85 -22.12
N ILE A 220 -10.33 12.41 -21.00
CA ILE A 220 -11.09 12.48 -19.75
C ILE A 220 -11.85 13.79 -19.76
N SER A 221 -13.16 13.69 -19.97
CA SER A 221 -14.12 14.79 -19.82
C SER A 221 -14.29 15.10 -18.33
N ILE A 222 -13.95 16.31 -17.94
CA ILE A 222 -14.21 16.85 -16.60
C ILE A 222 -15.66 17.34 -16.63
N CYS A 223 -16.55 16.70 -15.87
CA CYS A 223 -17.87 17.28 -15.59
C CYS A 223 -17.70 18.40 -14.56
N SER A 224 -18.34 19.52 -14.91
CA SER A 224 -18.37 20.83 -14.26
C SER A 224 -18.88 20.84 -12.82
#